data_AF-A0AAN6M3P8-F1
#
_entry.id   AF-A0AAN6M3P8-F1
#
_cell.length_a   1.000
_cell.length_b   1.000
_cell.length_c   1.000
_cell.angle_alpha   90.00
_cell.angle_beta   90.00
_cell.angle_gamma   90.00
#
_symmetry.space_group_name_H-M   'P 1'
#
loop_
_entity.id
_entity.type
_entity.pdbx_description
1 polymer ?
#
loop_
_entity_poly.entity_id
_entity_poly.type
_entity_poly.pdbx_seq_one_letter_code
_entity_poly.pdbx_strand_id
1 'polypeptide(L)'
;MLRSRRINLKFACRLYVIEGLITILWAIACIFLVPKNYETAYFLNEEDRSIMRQRAEQAEAYSGGNGHVTRADIKEAAKDVKSWIHGCIQIAVVTILYGFGTFLPIIIRYGFKYSTKQAQYLVVPVNLWGAIVYAVGAYLSDRFSTRFLPMIICAPIGIAGYAILITPVSPGVWYFATYLVATACFLCTGSNITWLSVNNAPDGKRAASMGILLTLTNIGGVPGYLIDHNDL
;
A
#
# COMPACT_ATOMS: atom_id res chain seq x y z
N MET A 1 -28.13 20.05 -19.04
CA MET A 1 -27.22 19.73 -17.90
C MET A 1 -27.73 18.63 -16.96
N LEU A 2 -28.95 18.71 -16.44
CA LEU A 2 -29.48 17.73 -15.46
C LEU A 2 -29.61 16.28 -15.98
N ARG A 3 -29.93 16.09 -17.27
CA ARG A 3 -30.04 14.77 -17.91
C ARG A 3 -28.69 14.05 -18.04
N SER A 4 -27.60 14.80 -18.32
CA SER A 4 -26.24 14.26 -18.38
C SER A 4 -25.72 13.86 -16.99
N ARG A 5 -25.99 14.68 -15.94
CA ARG A 5 -25.69 14.31 -14.56
C ARG A 5 -26.43 13.05 -14.10
N ARG A 6 -27.72 12.89 -14.43
CA ARG A 6 -28.49 11.66 -14.09
C ARG A 6 -27.97 10.40 -14.81
N ILE A 7 -27.52 10.52 -16.06
CA ILE A 7 -26.96 9.38 -16.81
C ILE A 7 -25.63 8.95 -16.20
N ASN A 8 -24.74 9.90 -15.88
CA ASN A 8 -23.47 9.60 -15.20
C ASN A 8 -23.68 8.99 -13.81
N LEU A 9 -24.68 9.47 -13.05
CA LEU A 9 -25.02 8.93 -11.73
C LEU A 9 -25.53 7.48 -11.82
N LYS A 10 -26.43 7.20 -12.77
CA LYS A 10 -26.92 5.82 -13.00
C LYS A 10 -25.82 4.87 -13.46
N PHE A 11 -24.85 5.36 -14.23
CA PHE A 11 -23.71 4.57 -14.67
C PHE A 11 -22.76 4.25 -13.50
N ALA A 12 -22.46 5.25 -12.66
CA ALA A 12 -21.68 5.06 -11.45
C ALA A 12 -22.33 4.06 -10.49
N CYS A 13 -23.63 4.17 -10.23
CA CYS A 13 -24.35 3.20 -9.37
C CYS A 13 -24.25 1.77 -9.92
N ARG A 14 -24.36 1.57 -11.24
CA ARG A 14 -24.22 0.24 -11.85
C ARG A 14 -22.82 -0.33 -11.68
N LEU A 15 -21.79 0.51 -11.79
CA LEU A 15 -20.40 0.10 -11.57
C LEU A 15 -20.18 -0.37 -10.12
N TYR A 16 -20.64 0.42 -9.14
CA TYR A 16 -20.52 0.07 -7.72
C TYR A 16 -21.28 -1.21 -7.34
N VAL A 17 -22.44 -1.46 -7.95
CA VAL A 17 -23.21 -2.70 -7.72
C VAL A 17 -22.43 -3.92 -8.24
N ILE A 18 -21.80 -3.81 -9.41
CA ILE A 18 -21.00 -4.91 -9.99
C ILE A 18 -19.75 -5.16 -9.14
N GLU A 19 -19.04 -4.10 -8.75
CA GLU A 19 -17.85 -4.19 -7.89
C GLU A 19 -18.18 -4.79 -6.50
N GLY A 20 -19.29 -4.35 -5.90
CA GLY A 20 -19.81 -4.90 -4.65
C GLY A 20 -20.20 -6.38 -4.77
N LEU A 21 -20.79 -6.80 -5.89
CA LEU A 21 -21.14 -8.20 -6.10
C LEU A 21 -19.90 -9.10 -6.20
N ILE A 22 -18.86 -8.67 -6.93
CA ILE A 22 -17.61 -9.42 -7.06
C ILE A 22 -16.94 -9.60 -5.71
N THR A 23 -16.90 -8.55 -4.87
CA THR A 23 -16.32 -8.64 -3.52
C THR A 23 -17.10 -9.58 -2.60
N ILE A 24 -18.43 -9.60 -2.66
CA ILE A 24 -19.27 -10.55 -1.90
C ILE A 24 -18.98 -11.99 -2.34
N LEU A 25 -18.94 -12.25 -3.65
CA LEU A 25 -18.64 -13.57 -4.19
C LEU A 25 -17.24 -14.05 -3.76
N TRP A 26 -16.25 -13.15 -3.80
CA TRP A 26 -14.90 -13.45 -3.32
C TRP A 26 -14.87 -13.73 -1.82
N ALA A 27 -15.61 -12.97 -1.02
CA ALA A 27 -15.71 -13.20 0.42
C ALA A 27 -16.32 -14.57 0.74
N ILE A 28 -17.37 -14.98 0.01
CA ILE A 28 -17.97 -16.32 0.14
C ILE A 28 -16.95 -17.39 -0.26
N ALA A 29 -16.22 -17.19 -1.38
CA ALA A 29 -15.18 -18.13 -1.80
C ALA A 29 -14.08 -18.29 -0.73
N CYS A 30 -13.64 -17.20 -0.10
CA CYS A 30 -12.64 -17.24 0.97
C CYS A 30 -13.09 -18.07 2.18
N ILE A 31 -14.39 -18.13 2.51
CA ILE A 31 -14.90 -18.95 3.62
C ILE A 31 -14.66 -20.45 3.36
N PHE A 32 -14.73 -20.88 2.09
CA PHE A 32 -14.51 -22.27 1.71
C PHE A 32 -13.06 -22.57 1.32
N LEU A 33 -12.34 -21.59 0.77
CA LEU A 33 -11.00 -21.78 0.23
C LEU A 33 -9.88 -21.56 1.26
N VAL A 34 -10.10 -20.75 2.30
CA VAL A 34 -9.06 -20.45 3.30
C VAL A 34 -9.17 -21.41 4.48
N PRO A 35 -8.24 -22.37 4.63
CA PRO A 35 -8.22 -23.24 5.79
C PRO A 35 -7.89 -22.44 7.05
N LYS A 36 -8.64 -22.69 8.13
CA LYS A 36 -8.52 -21.93 9.38
C LYS A 36 -7.24 -22.25 10.16
N ASN A 37 -6.76 -23.50 10.06
CA ASN A 37 -5.58 -24.00 10.76
C ASN A 37 -4.67 -24.79 9.80
N TYR A 38 -3.37 -24.84 10.12
CA TYR A 38 -2.37 -25.65 9.42
C TYR A 38 -2.73 -27.16 9.41
N GLU A 39 -3.51 -27.62 10.39
CA GLU A 39 -4.01 -28.99 10.45
C GLU A 39 -5.14 -29.26 9.44
N THR A 40 -5.92 -28.24 9.07
CA THR A 40 -7.07 -28.34 8.16
C THR A 40 -6.77 -27.92 6.71
N ALA A 41 -5.53 -27.52 6.43
CA ALA A 41 -5.13 -27.08 5.11
C ALA A 41 -5.09 -28.23 4.11
N TYR A 42 -5.96 -28.17 3.10
CA TYR A 42 -6.09 -29.20 2.06
C TYR A 42 -4.93 -29.22 1.05
N PHE A 43 -4.05 -28.21 1.07
CA PHE A 43 -2.92 -28.09 0.15
C PHE A 43 -1.59 -28.60 0.74
N LEU A 44 -1.53 -28.93 2.04
CA LEU A 44 -0.30 -29.34 2.73
C LEU A 44 -0.16 -30.87 2.76
N ASN A 45 1.02 -31.37 2.38
CA ASN A 45 1.43 -32.74 2.64
C ASN A 45 1.83 -32.92 4.11
N GLU A 46 1.95 -34.19 4.56
CA GLU A 46 2.29 -34.52 5.96
C GLU A 46 3.65 -33.91 6.39
N GLU A 47 4.64 -33.92 5.49
CA GLU A 47 5.95 -33.28 5.72
C GLU A 47 5.83 -31.76 5.90
N ASP A 48 5.12 -31.06 5.01
CA ASP A 48 4.91 -29.61 5.12
C ASP A 48 4.13 -29.25 6.38
N ARG A 49 3.17 -30.10 6.77
CA ARG A 49 2.39 -29.93 8.01
C ARG A 49 3.30 -30.02 9.24
N SER A 50 4.30 -30.91 9.24
CA SER A 50 5.28 -31.02 10.33
C SER A 50 6.14 -29.76 10.48
N ILE A 51 6.59 -29.18 9.36
CA ILE A 51 7.36 -27.93 9.34
C ILE A 51 6.50 -26.76 9.82
N MET A 52 5.24 -26.71 9.40
CA MET A 52 4.30 -25.67 9.85
C MET A 52 4.00 -25.77 11.34
N ARG A 53 3.90 -26.98 11.90
CA ARG A 53 3.74 -27.18 13.35
C ARG A 53 4.95 -26.64 14.11
N GLN A 54 6.16 -26.96 13.70
CA GLN A 54 7.37 -26.42 14.32
C GLN A 54 7.44 -24.89 14.26
N ARG A 55 7.04 -24.28 13.13
CA ARG A 55 6.96 -22.83 12.99
C ARG A 55 5.87 -22.21 13.87
N ALA A 56 4.73 -22.88 13.99
CA ALA A 56 3.64 -22.43 14.85
C ALA A 56 4.06 -22.46 16.33
N GLU A 57 4.69 -23.54 16.78
CA GLU A 57 5.24 -23.68 18.15
C GLU A 57 6.31 -22.63 18.44
N GLN A 58 7.22 -22.37 17.50
CA GLN A 58 8.21 -21.29 17.62
C GLN A 58 7.51 -19.92 17.71
N ALA A 59 6.56 -19.64 16.82
CA ALA A 59 5.82 -18.38 16.83
C ALA A 59 5.06 -18.18 18.15
N GLU A 60 4.44 -19.24 18.68
CA GLU A 60 3.71 -19.23 19.94
C GLU A 60 4.63 -18.99 21.15
N ALA A 61 5.81 -19.62 21.15
CA ALA A 61 6.85 -19.39 22.15
C ALA A 61 7.39 -17.94 22.12
N TYR A 62 7.45 -17.32 20.94
CA TYR A 62 7.83 -15.91 20.78
C TYR A 62 6.67 -14.92 21.03
N SER A 63 5.41 -15.33 20.86
CA SER A 63 4.24 -14.44 20.91
C SER A 63 3.39 -14.54 22.18
N GLY A 64 3.68 -15.48 23.09
CA GLY A 64 2.98 -15.58 24.37
C GLY A 64 1.57 -16.18 24.28
N GLY A 65 1.28 -16.93 23.22
CA GLY A 65 0.23 -17.98 23.22
C GLY A 65 -1.22 -17.59 22.97
N ASN A 66 -1.63 -16.32 23.10
CA ASN A 66 -3.07 -16.04 23.16
C ASN A 66 -3.76 -15.61 21.85
N GLY A 67 -3.04 -15.27 20.77
CA GLY A 67 -3.63 -14.89 19.46
C GLY A 67 -4.61 -13.69 19.48
N HIS A 68 -4.94 -13.16 20.65
CA HIS A 68 -5.91 -12.11 20.88
C HIS A 68 -5.19 -10.81 21.25
N VAL A 69 -5.62 -9.71 20.64
CA VAL A 69 -5.14 -8.37 20.97
C VAL A 69 -5.71 -7.98 22.34
N THR A 70 -4.85 -7.90 23.34
CA THR A 70 -5.22 -7.48 24.70
C THR A 70 -5.14 -5.95 24.81
N ARG A 71 -5.91 -5.34 25.71
CA ARG A 71 -5.78 -3.89 26.00
C ARG A 71 -4.39 -3.51 26.50
N ALA A 72 -3.69 -4.45 27.14
CA ALA A 72 -2.28 -4.30 27.54
C ALA A 72 -1.37 -4.14 26.31
N ASP A 73 -1.56 -4.97 25.27
CA ASP A 73 -0.78 -4.93 24.03
C ASP A 73 -0.96 -3.61 23.29
N ILE A 74 -2.19 -3.07 23.27
CA ILE A 74 -2.48 -1.76 22.67
C ILE A 74 -1.75 -0.65 23.42
N LYS A 75 -1.75 -0.70 24.76
CA LYS A 75 -1.06 0.29 25.59
C LYS A 75 0.45 0.20 25.43
N GLU A 76 0.99 -1.00 25.23
CA GLU A 76 2.42 -1.20 24.97
C GLU A 76 2.81 -0.72 23.57
N ALA A 77 2.02 -1.04 22.55
CA ALA A 77 2.21 -0.53 21.18
C ALA A 77 2.17 1.00 21.12
N ALA A 78 1.24 1.63 21.85
CA ALA A 78 1.11 3.08 21.92
C ALA A 78 2.27 3.77 22.66
N LYS A 79 2.99 3.06 23.54
CA LYS A 79 4.20 3.57 24.21
C LYS A 79 5.47 3.31 23.40
N ASP A 80 5.39 2.46 22.38
CA ASP A 80 6.55 2.09 21.58
C ASP A 80 6.90 3.24 20.62
N VAL A 81 8.05 3.86 20.87
CA VAL A 81 8.59 4.94 20.04
C VAL A 81 8.80 4.48 18.60
N LYS A 82 9.11 3.20 18.36
CA LYS A 82 9.30 2.67 17.00
C LYS A 82 8.01 2.78 16.19
N SER A 83 6.87 2.45 16.78
CA SER A 83 5.55 2.54 16.12
C SER A 83 5.25 3.97 15.66
N TRP A 84 5.59 4.97 16.48
CA TRP A 84 5.42 6.38 16.15
C TRP A 84 6.39 6.86 15.06
N ILE A 85 7.67 6.47 15.13
CA ILE A 85 8.66 6.83 14.10
C ILE A 85 8.24 6.25 12.74
N HIS A 86 7.90 4.96 12.69
CA HIS A 86 7.41 4.32 11.47
C HIS A 86 6.11 4.96 10.98
N GLY A 87 5.22 5.37 11.89
CA GLY A 87 4.01 6.12 11.58
C GLY A 87 4.28 7.49 10.95
N CYS A 88 5.22 8.27 11.48
CA CYS A 88 5.62 9.55 10.91
C CYS A 88 6.24 9.41 9.51
N ILE A 89 7.11 8.41 9.31
CA ILE A 89 7.66 8.07 8.00
C ILE A 89 6.52 7.70 7.04
N GLN A 90 5.56 6.90 7.51
CA GLN A 90 4.44 6.46 6.71
C GLN A 90 3.54 7.63 6.28
N ILE A 91 3.29 8.59 7.18
CA ILE A 91 2.57 9.83 6.84
C ILE A 91 3.28 10.55 5.69
N ALA A 92 4.59 10.79 5.80
CA ALA A 92 5.34 11.50 4.76
C ALA A 92 5.28 10.79 3.41
N VAL A 93 5.51 9.47 3.39
CA VAL A 93 5.47 8.67 2.16
C VAL A 93 4.06 8.64 1.54
N VAL A 94 3.03 8.53 2.38
CA VAL A 94 1.64 8.45 1.92
C VAL A 94 1.12 9.79 1.40
N THR A 95 1.52 10.91 2.01
CA THR A 95 1.25 12.25 1.48
C THR A 95 1.82 12.39 0.06
N ILE A 96 3.05 11.91 -0.16
CA ILE A 96 3.69 11.91 -1.48
C ILE A 96 2.93 10.99 -2.45
N LEU A 97 2.53 9.79 -2.02
CA LEU A 97 1.77 8.84 -2.83
C LEU A 97 0.40 9.40 -3.26
N TYR A 98 -0.35 10.00 -2.34
CA TYR A 98 -1.63 10.63 -2.65
C TYR A 98 -1.46 11.84 -3.56
N GLY A 99 -0.47 12.69 -3.28
CA GLY A 99 -0.12 13.81 -4.16
C GLY A 99 0.21 13.33 -5.57
N PHE A 100 1.07 12.31 -5.69
CA PHE A 100 1.39 11.69 -6.97
C PHE A 100 0.14 11.15 -7.66
N GLY A 101 -0.72 10.40 -6.98
CA GLY A 101 -1.95 9.85 -7.56
C GLY A 101 -2.91 10.92 -8.09
N THR A 102 -3.05 12.04 -7.36
CA THR A 102 -3.92 13.16 -7.76
C THR A 102 -3.31 13.98 -8.91
N PHE A 103 -2.01 14.27 -8.85
CA PHE A 103 -1.34 15.10 -9.85
C PHE A 103 -0.95 14.33 -11.12
N LEU A 104 -0.79 13.01 -11.07
CA LEU A 104 -0.41 12.19 -12.22
C LEU A 104 -1.31 12.40 -13.47
N PRO A 105 -2.66 12.30 -13.40
CA PRO A 105 -3.51 12.57 -14.54
C PRO A 105 -3.43 14.03 -15.01
N ILE A 106 -3.16 14.96 -14.09
CA ILE A 106 -3.03 16.39 -14.36
C ILE A 106 -1.74 16.66 -15.15
N ILE A 107 -0.61 16.10 -14.71
CA ILE A 107 0.70 16.18 -15.37
C ILE A 107 0.61 15.62 -16.80
N ILE A 108 0.00 14.44 -16.97
CA ILE A 108 -0.16 13.82 -18.29
C ILE A 108 -1.04 14.68 -19.19
N ARG A 109 -2.13 15.21 -18.65
CA ARG A 109 -3.04 16.09 -19.39
C ARG A 109 -2.36 17.37 -19.87
N TYR A 110 -1.61 18.05 -18.99
CA TYR A 110 -0.92 19.29 -19.35
C TYR A 110 0.29 19.05 -20.27
N GLY A 111 1.07 17.99 -20.04
CA GLY A 111 2.25 17.67 -20.84
C GLY A 111 1.93 17.29 -22.28
N PHE A 112 0.89 16.49 -22.50
CA PHE A 112 0.54 15.98 -23.84
C PHE A 112 -0.69 16.65 -24.47
N LYS A 113 -1.32 17.61 -23.78
CA LYS A 113 -2.58 18.26 -24.20
C LYS A 113 -3.70 17.27 -24.53
N TYR A 114 -3.73 16.13 -23.84
CA TYR A 114 -4.72 15.08 -24.05
C TYR A 114 -6.07 15.37 -23.36
N SER A 115 -7.13 14.70 -23.83
CA SER A 115 -8.43 14.74 -23.14
C SER A 115 -8.36 14.00 -21.80
N THR A 116 -9.25 14.30 -20.85
CA THR A 116 -9.30 13.66 -19.53
C THR A 116 -9.37 12.13 -19.62
N LYS A 117 -10.08 11.58 -20.62
CA LYS A 117 -10.17 10.12 -20.82
C LYS A 117 -8.83 9.52 -21.26
N GLN A 118 -8.13 10.19 -22.19
CA GLN A 118 -6.81 9.75 -22.66
C GLN A 118 -5.75 9.82 -21.56
N ALA A 119 -5.78 10.87 -20.73
CA ALA A 119 -4.88 10.98 -19.58
C ALA A 119 -5.09 9.81 -18.60
N GLN A 120 -6.34 9.45 -18.31
CA GLN A 120 -6.65 8.32 -17.42
C GLN A 120 -6.17 6.98 -17.99
N TYR A 121 -6.23 6.75 -19.31
CA TYR A 121 -5.66 5.54 -19.91
C TYR A 121 -4.15 5.44 -19.73
N LEU A 122 -3.42 6.56 -19.73
CA LEU A 122 -1.97 6.60 -19.53
C LEU A 122 -1.55 6.49 -18.06
N VAL A 123 -2.46 6.69 -17.12
CA VAL A 123 -2.25 6.45 -15.68
C VAL A 123 -2.18 4.94 -15.38
N VAL A 124 -3.01 4.14 -16.07
CA VAL A 124 -3.07 2.68 -15.88
C VAL A 124 -1.69 1.99 -15.98
N PRO A 125 -0.90 2.18 -17.06
CA PRO A 125 0.40 1.52 -17.18
C PRO A 125 1.43 2.00 -16.15
N VAL A 126 1.32 3.24 -15.64
CA VAL A 126 2.19 3.75 -14.57
C VAL A 126 1.91 3.01 -13.26
N ASN A 127 0.64 2.82 -12.92
CA ASN A 127 0.25 2.04 -11.73
C ASN A 127 0.58 0.55 -11.87
N LEU A 128 0.37 -0.03 -13.07
CA LEU A 128 0.75 -1.41 -13.35
C LEU A 128 2.27 -1.61 -13.19
N TRP A 129 3.07 -0.67 -13.67
CA TRP A 129 4.51 -0.68 -13.44
C TRP A 129 4.85 -0.60 -11.95
N GLY A 130 4.21 0.30 -11.21
CA GLY A 130 4.35 0.38 -9.74
C GLY A 130 4.06 -0.95 -9.05
N ALA A 131 3.01 -1.67 -9.47
CA ALA A 131 2.66 -2.98 -8.94
C ALA A 131 3.72 -4.05 -9.27
N ILE A 132 4.23 -4.08 -10.50
CA ILE A 132 5.31 -5.01 -10.91
C ILE A 132 6.57 -4.75 -10.08
N VAL A 133 7.00 -3.49 -9.98
CA VAL A 133 8.19 -3.14 -9.21
C VAL A 133 8.00 -3.45 -7.74
N TYR A 134 6.81 -3.23 -7.20
CA TYR A 134 6.49 -3.61 -5.83
C TYR A 134 6.62 -5.12 -5.61
N ALA A 135 6.06 -5.95 -6.50
CA ALA A 135 6.16 -7.40 -6.41
C ALA A 135 7.61 -7.90 -6.51
N VAL A 136 8.38 -7.35 -7.46
CA VAL A 136 9.80 -7.68 -7.62
C VAL A 136 10.60 -7.23 -6.39
N GLY A 137 10.35 -6.02 -5.90
CA GLY A 137 11.00 -5.49 -4.70
C GLY A 137 10.68 -6.31 -3.45
N ALA A 138 9.44 -6.76 -3.29
CA ALA A 138 9.05 -7.67 -2.22
C ALA A 138 9.81 -9.00 -2.31
N TYR A 139 9.85 -9.62 -3.48
CA TYR A 139 10.59 -10.87 -3.71
C TYR A 139 12.10 -10.72 -3.43
N LEU A 140 12.72 -9.63 -3.90
CA LEU A 140 14.13 -9.36 -3.63
C LEU A 140 14.37 -9.09 -2.14
N SER A 141 13.49 -8.34 -1.49
CA SER A 141 13.57 -8.04 -0.05
C SER A 141 13.51 -9.32 0.80
N ASP A 142 12.62 -10.25 0.45
CA ASP A 142 12.50 -11.54 1.12
C ASP A 142 13.73 -12.42 0.87
N ARG A 143 14.27 -12.42 -0.36
CA ARG A 143 15.46 -13.21 -0.71
C ARG A 143 16.74 -12.73 0.00
N PHE A 144 16.93 -11.42 0.09
CA PHE A 144 18.15 -10.85 0.70
C PHE A 144 18.04 -10.65 2.21
N SER A 145 16.86 -10.86 2.82
CA SER A 145 16.60 -10.60 4.25
C SER A 145 16.94 -9.18 4.73
N THR A 146 17.29 -8.26 3.81
CA THR A 146 17.65 -6.88 4.07
C THR A 146 16.51 -5.95 3.67
N ARG A 147 15.55 -5.76 4.57
CA ARG A 147 14.35 -4.91 4.33
C ARG A 147 14.65 -3.41 4.23
N PHE A 148 15.84 -2.99 4.66
CA PHE A 148 16.31 -1.61 4.62
C PHE A 148 16.87 -1.20 3.24
N LEU A 149 17.45 -2.14 2.48
CA LEU A 149 18.06 -1.88 1.17
C LEU A 149 17.08 -1.28 0.15
N PRO A 150 15.84 -1.81 0.02
CA PRO A 150 14.84 -1.25 -0.89
C PRO A 150 14.51 0.22 -0.58
N MET A 151 14.47 0.61 0.70
CA MET A 151 14.19 1.99 1.11
C MET A 151 15.34 2.95 0.75
N ILE A 152 16.60 2.53 0.96
CA ILE A 152 17.75 3.35 0.56
C ILE A 152 17.81 3.53 -0.95
N ILE A 153 17.62 2.45 -1.72
CA ILE A 153 17.77 2.48 -3.18
C ILE A 153 16.64 3.30 -3.82
N CYS A 154 15.44 3.30 -3.23
CA CYS A 154 14.30 4.05 -3.78
C CYS A 154 14.36 5.55 -3.50
N ALA A 155 14.98 5.98 -2.40
CA ALA A 155 15.11 7.40 -2.07
C ALA A 155 15.75 8.24 -3.20
N PRO A 156 16.93 7.92 -3.75
CA PRO A 156 17.53 8.68 -4.84
C PRO A 156 16.74 8.58 -6.15
N ILE A 157 16.08 7.45 -6.41
CA ILE A 157 15.23 7.27 -7.61
C ILE A 157 14.02 8.21 -7.55
N GLY A 158 13.39 8.34 -6.38
CA GLY A 158 12.29 9.28 -6.17
C GLY A 158 12.73 10.73 -6.30
N ILE A 159 13.88 11.09 -5.72
CA ILE A 159 14.45 12.45 -5.83
C ILE A 159 14.76 12.79 -7.29
N ALA A 160 15.38 11.88 -8.03
CA ALA A 160 15.65 12.07 -9.45
C ALA A 160 14.35 12.23 -10.26
N GLY A 161 13.32 11.42 -9.97
CA GLY A 161 12.01 11.52 -10.60
C GLY A 161 11.36 12.90 -10.39
N TYR A 162 11.35 13.40 -9.16
CA TYR A 162 10.81 14.73 -8.85
C TYR A 162 11.65 15.87 -9.44
N ALA A 163 12.98 15.76 -9.46
CA ALA A 163 13.86 16.75 -10.07
C ALA A 163 13.60 16.93 -11.57
N ILE A 164 13.38 15.81 -12.28
CA ILE A 164 13.02 15.82 -13.71
C ILE A 164 11.64 16.45 -13.91
N LEU A 165 10.69 16.20 -12.98
CA LEU A 165 9.33 16.70 -13.07
C LEU A 165 9.24 18.23 -12.93
N ILE A 166 10.14 18.84 -12.14
CA ILE A 166 10.22 20.30 -11.94
C ILE A 166 10.87 20.99 -13.15
N THR A 167 11.71 20.27 -13.90
CA THR A 167 12.43 20.84 -15.05
C THR A 167 11.53 20.89 -16.28
N PRO A 168 11.56 21.98 -17.08
CA PRO A 168 10.83 22.05 -18.34
C PRO A 168 11.50 21.14 -19.40
N VAL A 169 11.06 19.89 -19.45
CA VAL A 169 11.56 18.86 -20.39
C VAL A 169 10.47 18.46 -21.38
N SER A 170 10.82 17.63 -22.38
CA SER A 170 9.84 17.15 -23.34
C SER A 170 8.75 16.28 -22.67
N PRO A 171 7.53 16.22 -23.21
CA PRO A 171 6.42 15.46 -22.62
C PRO A 171 6.75 13.98 -22.37
N GLY A 172 7.55 13.37 -23.25
CA GLY A 172 8.02 11.98 -23.07
C GLY A 172 8.89 11.79 -21.84
N VAL A 173 9.73 12.78 -21.50
CA VAL A 173 10.60 12.74 -20.32
C VAL A 173 9.79 12.98 -19.05
N TRP A 174 8.79 13.87 -19.08
CA TRP A 174 7.83 13.98 -17.97
C TRP A 174 7.07 12.68 -17.72
N TYR A 175 6.65 11.99 -18.78
CA TYR A 175 5.99 10.69 -18.63
C TYR A 175 6.94 9.67 -17.99
N PHE A 176 8.17 9.55 -18.47
CA PHE A 176 9.18 8.67 -17.88
C PHE A 176 9.45 8.99 -16.39
N ALA A 177 9.51 10.28 -16.02
CA ALA A 177 9.67 10.69 -14.64
C ALA A 177 8.57 10.14 -13.72
N THR A 178 7.32 10.03 -14.21
CA THR A 178 6.22 9.45 -13.43
C THR A 178 6.44 7.97 -13.10
N TYR A 179 7.12 7.20 -13.95
CA TYR A 179 7.47 5.80 -13.67
C TYR A 179 8.53 5.68 -12.58
N LEU A 180 9.50 6.60 -12.55
CA LEU A 180 10.52 6.65 -11.50
C LEU A 180 9.90 7.01 -10.15
N VAL A 181 9.02 8.03 -10.13
CA VAL A 181 8.31 8.43 -8.91
C VAL A 181 7.40 7.30 -8.42
N ALA A 182 6.65 6.64 -9.32
CA ALA A 182 5.83 5.49 -8.97
C ALA A 182 6.67 4.38 -8.33
N THR A 183 7.79 4.02 -8.94
CA THR A 183 8.73 3.02 -8.41
C THR A 183 9.09 3.30 -6.95
N ALA A 184 9.53 4.54 -6.65
CA ALA A 184 9.91 4.92 -5.29
C ALA A 184 8.72 4.92 -4.31
N CYS A 185 7.57 5.45 -4.72
CA CYS A 185 6.39 5.55 -3.85
C CYS A 185 5.86 4.18 -3.46
N PHE A 186 5.68 3.26 -4.42
CA PHE A 186 5.14 1.94 -4.15
C PHE A 186 6.10 1.09 -3.29
N LEU A 187 7.41 1.12 -3.56
CA LEU A 187 8.38 0.35 -2.78
C LEU A 187 8.54 0.86 -1.35
N CYS A 188 8.64 2.18 -1.15
CA CYS A 188 8.80 2.77 0.18
C CYS A 188 7.58 2.52 1.07
N THR A 189 6.37 2.67 0.52
CA THR A 189 5.12 2.52 1.28
C THR A 189 4.98 1.10 1.85
N GLY A 190 5.16 0.08 1.01
CA GLY A 190 5.00 -1.31 1.45
C GLY A 190 6.18 -1.85 2.26
N SER A 191 7.40 -1.37 1.99
CA SER A 191 8.59 -1.78 2.76
C SER A 191 8.51 -1.33 4.21
N ASN A 192 8.04 -0.10 4.47
CA ASN A 192 7.90 0.42 5.84
C ASN A 192 6.86 -0.36 6.67
N ILE A 193 5.71 -0.70 6.07
CA ILE A 193 4.67 -1.54 6.72
C ILE A 193 5.24 -2.91 7.09
N THR A 194 5.94 -3.54 6.14
CA THR A 194 6.53 -4.87 6.35
C THR A 194 7.61 -4.82 7.41
N TRP A 195 8.45 -3.78 7.41
CA TRP A 195 9.53 -3.60 8.38
C TRP A 195 8.99 -3.42 9.81
N LEU A 196 7.92 -2.64 10.00
CA LEU A 196 7.27 -2.53 11.31
C LEU A 196 6.67 -3.88 11.74
N SER A 197 6.02 -4.60 10.82
CA SER A 197 5.38 -5.89 11.14
C SER A 197 6.39 -6.90 11.67
N VAL A 198 7.57 -7.03 11.06
CA VAL A 198 8.55 -8.05 11.48
C VAL A 198 9.37 -7.64 12.70
N ASN A 199 9.43 -6.35 13.05
CA ASN A 199 10.19 -5.86 14.20
C ASN A 199 9.39 -5.79 15.50
N ASN A 200 8.09 -6.09 15.46
CA ASN A 200 7.23 -6.13 16.65
C ASN A 200 6.91 -7.58 17.01
N ALA A 201 7.32 -7.98 18.20
CA ALA A 201 6.77 -9.11 18.96
C ALA A 201 6.20 -8.53 20.26
N PRO A 202 5.15 -9.08 20.90
CA PRO A 202 4.25 -10.21 20.53
C PRO A 202 3.22 -9.92 19.41
N ASP A 203 2.46 -10.94 18.97
CA ASP A 203 1.46 -10.82 17.91
C ASP A 203 0.40 -9.75 18.19
N GLY A 204 -0.08 -9.66 19.43
CA GLY A 204 -1.04 -8.64 19.85
C GLY A 204 -0.50 -7.22 19.70
N LYS A 205 0.76 -7.00 20.09
CA LYS A 205 1.45 -5.71 19.97
C LYS A 205 1.71 -5.37 18.50
N ARG A 206 2.14 -6.35 17.70
CA ARG A 206 2.33 -6.19 16.25
C ARG A 206 1.06 -5.73 15.55
N ALA A 207 -0.06 -6.39 15.83
CA ALA A 207 -1.36 -6.01 15.28
C ALA A 207 -1.78 -4.60 15.71
N ALA A 208 -1.60 -4.26 16.98
CA ALA A 208 -1.90 -2.92 17.49
C ALA A 208 -1.00 -1.83 16.86
N SER A 209 0.31 -2.07 16.76
CA SER A 209 1.27 -1.16 16.11
C SER A 209 0.95 -0.96 14.63
N MET A 210 0.59 -2.02 13.90
CA MET A 210 0.13 -1.91 12.51
C MET A 210 -1.18 -1.11 12.42
N GLY A 211 -2.11 -1.29 13.36
CA GLY A 211 -3.34 -0.50 13.44
C GLY A 211 -3.07 0.99 13.67
N ILE A 212 -2.14 1.35 14.56
CA ILE A 212 -1.70 2.73 14.77
C ILE A 212 -1.08 3.28 13.48
N LEU A 213 -0.17 2.54 12.85
CA LEU A 213 0.48 2.96 11.60
C LEU A 213 -0.53 3.18 10.48
N LEU A 214 -1.51 2.29 10.29
CA LEU A 214 -2.56 2.45 9.28
C LEU A 214 -3.51 3.61 9.61
N THR A 215 -3.79 3.87 10.88
CA THR A 215 -4.59 5.04 11.29
C THR A 215 -3.85 6.33 10.95
N LEU A 216 -2.56 6.42 11.29
CA LEU A 216 -1.71 7.56 10.94
C LEU A 216 -1.55 7.72 9.43
N THR A 217 -1.43 6.61 8.69
CA THR A 217 -1.41 6.59 7.22
C THR A 217 -2.61 7.31 6.62
N ASN A 218 -3.81 7.04 7.14
CA ASN A 218 -5.03 7.70 6.66
C ASN A 218 -5.05 9.19 7.02
N ILE A 219 -4.50 9.58 8.17
CA ILE A 219 -4.35 11.01 8.54
C ILE A 219 -3.40 11.72 7.57
N GLY A 220 -2.35 11.05 7.07
CA GLY A 220 -1.45 11.61 6.05
C GLY A 220 -2.12 11.97 4.72
N GLY A 221 -3.30 11.41 4.43
CA GLY A 221 -4.11 11.82 3.27
C GLY A 221 -4.87 13.13 3.48
N VAL A 222 -5.06 13.59 4.73
CA VAL A 222 -5.87 14.77 5.07
C VAL A 222 -5.20 16.10 4.69
N PRO A 223 -3.87 16.31 4.88
CA PRO A 223 -3.20 17.54 4.45
C PRO A 223 -3.34 17.83 2.96
N GLY A 224 -3.44 16.81 2.10
CA GLY A 224 -3.67 16.99 0.67
C GLY A 224 -5.01 17.66 0.36
N TYR A 225 -6.01 17.49 1.23
CA TYR A 225 -7.33 18.14 1.10
C TYR A 225 -7.35 19.58 1.66
N LEU A 226 -6.49 19.88 2.64
CA LEU A 226 -6.43 21.22 3.25
C LEU A 226 -5.65 22.23 2.40
N ILE A 227 -4.67 21.77 1.61
CA ILE A 227 -3.92 22.64 0.68
C ILE A 227 -4.82 23.08 -0.49
N ASP A 228 -5.74 22.21 -0.95
CA ASP A 228 -6.67 22.51 -2.04
C ASP A 228 -7.74 23.57 -1.68
N HIS A 229 -7.96 23.84 -0.38
CA HIS A 229 -8.94 24.84 0.08
C HIS A 229 -8.37 26.25 0.31
N ASN A 230 -7.04 26.40 0.33
CA ASN A 230 -6.40 27.72 0.52
C ASN A 230 -5.98 28.40 -0.80
N ASP A 231 -6.10 27.71 -1.93
CA ASP A 231 -5.80 28.24 -3.27
C ASP A 231 -7.08 28.45 -4.13
N LEU A 232 -8.26 28.61 -3.49
CA LEU A 232 -9.52 29.02 -4.14
C LEU A 232 -10.06 30.36 -3.61
#